data_AF-A0A349J540-F1
#
_entry.id   AF-A0A349J540-F1
#
_cell.length_a   1.000
_cell.length_b   1.000
_cell.length_c   1.000
_cell.angle_alpha   90.00
_cell.angle_beta   90.00
_cell.angle_gamma   90.00
#
_symmetry.space_group_name_H-M   'P 1'
#
loop_
_entity.id
_entity.type
_entity.pdbx_description
1 polymer ?
#
loop_
_entity_poly.entity_id
_entity_poly.type
_entity_poly.pdbx_seq_one_letter_code
_entity_poly.pdbx_strand_id
1 'polypeptide(L)' 'MKVRGKFISFEGGEGGGKSTQAARLAGYFRSKGLDVVETREPGGTKQGEELRDLLVQGDPNR' A
#
# COMPACT_ATOMS: atom_id res chain seq x y z
N MET A 1 21.38 -14.58 -13.66
CA MET A 1 20.12 -14.11 -14.27
C MET A 1 19.50 -13.08 -13.34
N LYS A 2 18.99 -11.95 -13.84
CA LYS A 2 18.30 -10.96 -12.99
C LYS A 2 16.87 -11.45 -12.75
N VAL A 3 16.51 -11.75 -11.51
CA VAL A 3 15.14 -12.16 -11.16
C VAL A 3 14.22 -10.96 -11.33
N ARG A 4 13.11 -11.11 -12.06
CA ARG A 4 12.09 -10.06 -12.18
C ARG A 4 11.11 -10.18 -11.02
N GLY A 5 10.91 -9.09 -10.29
CA GLY A 5 9.85 -8.99 -9.28
C GLY A 5 8.44 -8.95 -9.90
N LYS A 6 7.43 -8.99 -9.03
CA LYS A 6 6.02 -8.81 -9.39
C LYS A 6 5.50 -7.56 -8.67
N PHE A 7 4.74 -6.73 -9.38
CA PHE A 7 4.04 -5.58 -8.82
C PHE A 7 2.54 -5.89 -8.84
N ILE A 8 1.89 -5.83 -7.68
CA ILE A 8 0.50 -6.23 -7.47
C ILE A 8 -0.21 -5.07 -6.76
N SER A 9 -1.30 -4.57 -7.32
CA SER A 9 -2.17 -3.58 -6.69
C SER A 9 -3.49 -4.19 -6.24
N PHE A 10 -4.10 -3.60 -5.21
CA PHE A 10 -5.43 -3.95 -4.71
C PHE A 10 -6.36 -2.75 -4.86
N GLU A 11 -7.35 -2.87 -5.75
CA GLU A 11 -8.32 -1.82 -6.07
C GLU A 11 -9.73 -2.15 -5.56
N GLY A 12 -10.54 -1.12 -5.36
CA GLY A 12 -11.94 -1.27 -4.91
C GLY A 12 -12.45 -0.10 -4.07
N GLY A 13 -13.76 -0.11 -3.80
CA GLY A 13 -14.44 0.93 -3.01
C GLY A 13 -13.97 1.03 -1.56
N GLU A 14 -14.36 2.13 -0.89
CA GLU A 14 -14.16 2.30 0.55
C GLU A 14 -14.79 1.15 1.33
N GLY A 15 -14.12 0.68 2.39
CA GLY A 15 -14.57 -0.50 3.15
C GLY A 15 -14.41 -1.86 2.43
N GLY A 16 -13.95 -1.90 1.16
CA GLY A 16 -13.82 -3.14 0.37
C GLY A 16 -12.73 -4.12 0.81
N GLY A 17 -12.11 -3.94 1.98
CA GLY A 17 -11.13 -4.88 2.53
C GLY A 17 -9.74 -4.87 1.88
N LYS A 18 -9.42 -3.88 1.03
CA LYS A 18 -8.15 -3.78 0.29
C LYS A 18 -6.92 -3.95 1.19
N SER A 19 -6.81 -3.16 2.25
CA SER A 19 -5.67 -3.21 3.18
C SER A 19 -5.56 -4.55 3.91
N THR A 20 -6.69 -5.15 4.28
CA THR A 20 -6.71 -6.49 4.90
C THR A 20 -6.20 -7.56 3.94
N GLN A 21 -6.64 -7.53 2.69
CA GLN A 21 -6.25 -8.54 1.70
C GLN A 21 -4.79 -8.35 1.25
N ALA A 22 -4.31 -7.11 1.14
CA ALA A 22 -2.91 -6.81 0.88
C ALA A 22 -2.00 -7.40 1.98
N ALA A 23 -2.32 -7.14 3.25
CA ALA A 23 -1.55 -7.66 4.39
C ALA A 23 -1.58 -9.21 4.44
N ARG A 24 -2.72 -9.83 4.15
CA ARG A 24 -2.84 -11.30 4.08
C ARG A 24 -2.01 -11.90 2.97
N LEU A 25 -2.04 -11.32 1.76
CA LEU A 25 -1.24 -11.79 0.64
C LEU A 25 0.26 -11.65 0.94
N ALA A 26 0.67 -10.52 1.52
CA ALA A 26 2.04 -10.29 1.93
C ALA A 26 2.50 -11.32 2.97
N GLY A 27 1.68 -11.59 3.99
CA GLY A 27 1.94 -12.63 4.98
C GLY A 27 2.06 -14.03 4.35
N TYR A 28 1.18 -14.37 3.40
CA TYR A 28 1.26 -15.62 2.67
C TYR A 28 2.58 -15.74 1.89
N PHE A 29 2.98 -14.74 1.12
CA PHE A 29 4.23 -14.78 0.36
C PHE A 29 5.48 -14.84 1.26
N ARG A 30 5.50 -14.08 2.36
CA ARG A 30 6.57 -14.19 3.36
C ARG A 30 6.64 -15.59 3.97
N SER A 31 5.49 -16.23 4.24
CA SER A 31 5.46 -17.62 4.72
C SER A 31 6.01 -18.64 3.73
N LYS A 32 6.10 -18.28 2.44
CA LYS A 32 6.73 -19.07 1.37
C LYS A 32 8.21 -18.71 1.14
N GLY A 33 8.80 -17.87 1.97
CA GLY A 33 10.20 -17.43 1.85
C GLY A 33 10.44 -16.40 0.75
N LEU A 34 9.40 -15.71 0.29
CA LEU A 34 9.52 -14.64 -0.70
C LEU A 34 9.75 -13.29 -0.02
N ASP A 35 10.61 -12.48 -0.62
CA ASP A 35 10.76 -11.07 -0.26
C ASP A 35 9.52 -10.28 -0.72
N VAL A 36 8.96 -9.46 0.18
CA VAL A 36 7.71 -8.73 -0.03
C VAL A 36 7.82 -7.33 0.55
N VAL A 37 7.71 -6.34 -0.35
CA VAL A 37 7.56 -4.93 -0.01
C VAL A 37 6.09 -4.54 -0.12
N GLU A 38 5.57 -3.94 0.93
CA GLU A 38 4.22 -3.37 0.96
C GLU A 38 4.29 -1.85 0.80
N THR A 39 3.35 -1.28 0.07
CA THR A 39 3.17 0.16 -0.07
C THR A 39 1.68 0.49 -0.23
N ARG A 40 1.31 1.76 -0.12
CA ARG A 40 -0.06 2.27 -0.29
C ARG A 40 -0.04 3.65 -0.92
N GLU A 41 -1.15 4.03 -1.55
CA GLU A 41 -1.36 5.39 -2.05
C GLU A 41 -2.71 5.96 -1.57
N PRO A 42 -2.80 7.27 -1.29
CA PRO A 42 -1.67 8.19 -1.08
C PRO A 42 -0.86 7.76 0.16
N GLY A 43 0.46 7.84 0.07
CA GLY A 43 1.40 7.36 1.09
C GLY A 43 2.63 6.66 0.50
N GLY A 44 3.32 5.87 1.34
CA GLY A 44 4.39 4.97 0.89
C GLY A 44 5.77 5.62 0.70
N THR A 45 5.85 6.95 0.82
CA THR A 45 7.08 7.74 0.92
C THR A 45 6.87 8.86 1.92
N LYS A 46 7.93 9.50 2.43
CA LYS A 46 7.80 10.63 3.35
C LYS A 46 6.91 11.73 2.77
N GLN A 47 7.16 12.12 1.52
CA GLN A 47 6.38 13.12 0.79
C GLN A 47 4.95 12.63 0.50
N GLY A 48 4.77 11.33 0.22
CA GLY A 48 3.45 10.74 0.01
C GLY A 48 2.59 10.73 1.28
N GLU A 49 3.17 10.56 2.45
CA GLU A 49 2.46 10.68 3.73
C GLU A 49 2.09 12.15 4.02
N GLU A 50 2.97 13.12 3.73
CA GLU A 50 2.65 14.56 3.84
C GLU A 50 1.46 14.95 2.93
N LEU A 51 1.45 14.45 1.69
CA LEU A 51 0.33 14.67 0.77
C LEU A 51 -0.96 13.98 1.25
N ARG A 52 -0.85 12.78 1.84
CA ARG A 52 -1.99 12.06 2.40
C ARG A 52 -2.65 12.88 3.50
N ASP A 53 -1.87 13.46 4.41
CA ASP A 53 -2.42 14.25 5.52
C ASP A 53 -3.25 15.43 5.01
N LEU A 54 -2.75 16.14 3.99
CA LEU A 54 -3.49 17.21 3.31
C LEU A 54 -4.79 16.72 2.67
N LEU A 55 -4.77 15.56 2.02
CA LEU A 55 -5.94 15.00 1.34
C LEU A 55 -7.01 14.46 2.31
N VAL A 56 -6.58 13.91 3.45
CA VAL A 56 -7.48 13.26 4.42
C VAL A 56 -8.03 14.26 5.43
N GLN A 57 -7.20 15.18 5.93
CA GLN A 57 -7.63 16.16 6.93
C GLN A 57 -8.32 17.38 6.30
N GLY A 58 -8.13 17.58 4.99
CA GLY A 58 -8.54 18.81 4.31
C GLY A 58 -7.60 19.98 4.64
N ASP A 59 -7.75 21.11 3.94
CA ASP A 59 -7.00 22.32 4.24
C ASP A 59 -7.45 22.88 5.61
N PRO A 60 -6.58 22.95 6.63
CA PRO A 60 -6.94 23.53 7.92
C PRO A 60 -7.24 25.04 7.85
N ASN A 61 -6.95 25.70 6.73
CA ASN A 61 -7.22 27.12 6.49
C ASN A 61 -8.37 27.38 5.50
N ARG A 62 -9.16 26.36 5.14
CA ARG A 62 -10.35 26.52 4.32
C ARG A 62 -11.64 26.46 5.14
#